data_AF-A0A8C5JZM0-F1
#
_entry.id   AF-A0A8C5JZM0-F1
#
_cell.length_a   1.000
_cell.length_b   1.000
_cell.length_c   1.000
_cell.angle_alpha   90.00
_cell.angle_beta   90.00
_cell.angle_gamma   90.00
#
_symmetry.space_group_name_H-M   'P 1'
#
loop_
_entity.id
_entity.type
_entity.pdbx_description
1 polymer ?
#
loop_
_entity_poly.entity_id
_entity_poly.type
_entity_poly.pdbx_seq_one_letter_code
_entity_poly.pdbx_strand_id
1 'polypeptide(L)'
;VFSGRISRKSIPRAEDEGAMADGEGYRNPTEVQMSQLVLPCHTNHRGELSIGQLLKWIDTTACLSAERHAGCPCVTASMDDIYFEHTISVGQVVNIKAKVNRAFN
;
A
#
# COMPACT_ATOMS: atom_id res chain seq x y z
N VAL A 1 37.05 4.34 16.51
CA VAL A 1 37.11 5.73 16.02
C VAL A 1 35.68 6.20 15.84
N PHE A 2 35.16 6.95 16.83
CA PHE A 2 33.83 7.56 16.79
C PHE A 2 33.86 8.82 15.92
N SER A 3 32.84 9.06 15.09
CA SER A 3 32.14 10.36 15.01
C SER A 3 31.10 10.34 13.89
N GLY A 4 29.90 10.82 14.18
CA GLY A 4 28.83 11.00 13.20
C GLY A 4 27.43 11.11 13.80
N ARG A 5 27.25 11.91 14.86
CA ARG A 5 25.91 12.28 15.34
C ARG A 5 25.27 13.22 14.32
N ILE A 6 24.33 12.73 13.52
CA ILE A 6 23.39 13.60 12.80
C ILE A 6 22.24 13.89 13.76
N SER A 7 22.23 15.13 14.23
CA SER A 7 21.20 15.73 15.08
C SER A 7 19.83 15.64 14.40
N ARG A 8 18.89 14.88 14.99
CA ARG A 8 17.48 14.94 14.61
C ARG A 8 16.90 16.24 15.20
N LYS A 9 16.68 17.20 14.30
CA LYS A 9 16.05 18.49 14.55
C LYS A 9 14.67 18.29 15.21
N SER A 10 14.40 19.04 16.27
CA SER A 10 13.13 19.06 17.00
C SER A 10 11.97 19.53 16.13
N ILE A 11 10.82 18.86 16.24
CA ILE A 11 9.55 19.23 15.58
C ILE A 11 8.97 20.44 16.32
N PRO A 12 8.65 21.58 15.66
CA PRO A 12 7.96 22.68 16.34
C PRO A 12 6.45 22.41 16.42
N ARG A 13 5.84 22.86 17.52
CA ARG A 13 4.39 22.92 17.74
C ARG A 13 3.74 23.78 16.66
N ALA A 14 2.68 23.25 16.03
CA ALA A 14 1.82 24.00 15.13
C ALA A 14 0.69 24.63 15.94
N GLU A 15 0.77 25.92 16.17
CA GLU A 15 -0.36 26.81 16.44
C GLU A 15 -0.21 27.94 15.40
N ASP A 16 -1.09 28.00 14.40
CA ASP A 16 -1.76 29.22 13.91
C ASP A 16 -2.68 28.89 12.72
N GLU A 17 -3.80 29.60 12.68
CA GLU A 17 -4.96 29.44 11.81
C GLU A 17 -4.77 30.09 10.42
N GLY A 18 -5.52 29.60 9.42
CA GLY A 18 -5.96 30.40 8.29
C GLY A 18 -5.04 30.47 7.06
N ALA A 19 -5.04 29.43 6.22
CA ALA A 19 -4.75 29.56 4.79
C ALA A 19 -5.46 28.44 4.01
N MET A 20 -6.35 28.82 3.09
CA MET A 20 -6.87 27.93 2.05
C MET A 20 -5.70 27.51 1.14
N ALA A 21 -5.20 26.29 1.34
CA ALA A 21 -4.18 25.69 0.51
C ALA A 21 -4.74 24.39 -0.07
N ASP A 22 -4.61 24.22 -1.38
CA ASP A 22 -4.91 22.98 -2.09
C ASP A 22 -4.36 21.80 -1.31
N GLY A 23 -5.27 20.97 -0.79
CA GLY A 23 -4.97 19.94 0.19
C GLY A 23 -4.23 18.76 -0.43
N GLU A 24 -2.97 18.95 -0.81
CA GLU A 24 -2.02 17.85 -0.95
C GLU A 24 -1.69 17.33 0.46
N GLY A 25 -2.63 16.53 0.97
CA GLY A 25 -2.47 15.80 2.21
C GLY A 25 -1.17 14.99 2.18
N TYR A 26 -0.47 14.96 3.31
CA TYR A 26 0.75 14.17 3.49
C TYR A 26 0.57 12.73 3.00
N ARG A 27 1.30 12.34 1.96
CA ARG A 27 1.30 10.98 1.41
C ARG A 27 2.54 10.23 1.90
N ASN A 28 2.35 9.06 2.50
CA ASN A 28 3.49 8.22 2.90
C ASN A 28 4.31 7.87 1.65
N PRO A 29 5.64 8.08 1.64
CA PRO A 29 6.47 7.86 0.45
C PRO A 29 6.45 6.42 -0.07
N THR A 30 6.17 5.46 0.81
CA THR A 30 6.05 4.03 0.45
C THR A 30 4.65 3.64 -0.01
N GLU A 31 3.66 4.55 0.05
CA GLU A 31 2.27 4.21 -0.25
C GLU A 31 2.03 4.00 -1.75
N VAL A 32 1.51 2.83 -2.08
CA VAL A 32 1.08 2.43 -3.42
C VAL A 32 -0.42 2.21 -3.40
N GLN A 33 -1.10 2.70 -4.44
CA GLN A 33 -2.52 2.45 -4.64
C GLN A 33 -2.74 1.84 -6.03
N MET A 34 -3.58 0.82 -6.09
CA MET A 34 -3.99 0.15 -7.33
C MET A 34 -5.52 0.07 -7.36
N SER A 35 -6.11 0.45 -8.49
CA SER A 35 -7.55 0.36 -8.73
C SER A 35 -7.78 -0.55 -9.92
N GLN A 36 -8.57 -1.61 -9.76
CA GLN A 36 -8.84 -2.60 -10.79
C GLN A 36 -10.33 -2.82 -10.98
N LEU A 37 -10.80 -2.72 -12.23
CA LEU A 37 -12.12 -3.15 -12.62
C LEU A 37 -12.16 -4.69 -12.69
N VAL A 38 -13.14 -5.31 -12.04
CA VAL A 38 -13.34 -6.75 -12.11
C VAL A 38 -14.01 -7.09 -13.44
N LEU A 39 -13.24 -7.74 -14.30
CA LEU A 39 -13.68 -8.23 -15.60
C LEU A 39 -14.01 -9.72 -15.53
N PRO A 40 -14.77 -10.28 -16.48
CA PRO A 40 -15.09 -11.71 -16.50
C PRO A 40 -13.87 -12.64 -16.42
N CYS A 41 -12.74 -12.26 -17.02
CA CYS A 41 -11.49 -13.04 -16.96
C CYS A 41 -10.85 -13.11 -15.55
N HIS A 42 -11.24 -12.23 -14.64
CA HIS A 42 -10.76 -12.22 -13.25
C HIS A 42 -11.60 -13.13 -12.35
N THR A 43 -12.72 -13.66 -12.86
CA THR A 43 -13.74 -14.35 -12.05
C THR A 43 -13.69 -15.86 -12.15
N ASN A 44 -14.26 -16.52 -11.15
CA ASN A 44 -14.49 -17.95 -11.13
C ASN A 44 -15.78 -18.31 -11.92
N HIS A 45 -16.12 -19.60 -11.97
CA HIS A 45 -17.31 -20.09 -12.67
C HIS A 45 -18.66 -19.60 -12.09
N ARG A 46 -18.65 -18.92 -10.94
CA ARG A 46 -19.84 -18.28 -10.33
C ARG A 46 -19.93 -16.78 -10.66
N GLY A 47 -19.01 -16.22 -11.43
CA GLY A 47 -18.97 -14.79 -11.76
C GLY A 47 -18.47 -13.90 -10.61
N GLU A 48 -17.81 -14.49 -9.62
CA GLU A 48 -17.18 -13.78 -8.49
C GLU A 48 -15.67 -13.72 -8.70
N LEU A 49 -15.02 -12.66 -8.23
CA LEU A 49 -13.57 -12.48 -8.30
C LEU A 49 -12.86 -13.72 -7.74
N SER A 50 -11.97 -14.28 -8.56
CA SER A 50 -11.14 -15.39 -8.13
C SER A 50 -10.19 -14.92 -7.03
N ILE A 51 -10.14 -15.66 -5.92
CA ILE A 51 -9.26 -15.36 -4.80
C ILE A 51 -7.80 -15.27 -5.25
N GLY A 52 -7.36 -16.16 -6.15
CA GLY A 52 -5.99 -16.11 -6.68
C GLY A 52 -5.69 -14.81 -7.44
N GLN A 53 -6.67 -14.24 -8.13
CA GLN A 53 -6.52 -12.96 -8.83
C GLN A 53 -6.42 -11.79 -7.84
N LEU A 54 -7.23 -11.81 -6.78
CA LEU A 54 -7.17 -10.81 -5.71
C LEU A 54 -5.82 -10.86 -4.98
N LEU A 55 -5.35 -12.06 -4.60
CA LEU A 55 -4.04 -12.25 -3.96
C LEU A 55 -2.90 -11.77 -4.84
N LYS A 56 -2.97 -12.00 -6.16
CA LYS A 56 -1.97 -11.49 -7.11
C LYS A 56 -1.90 -9.96 -7.10
N TRP A 57 -3.05 -9.27 -7.07
CA TRP A 57 -3.06 -7.81 -7.02
C TRP A 57 -2.57 -7.27 -5.66
N ILE A 58 -2.91 -7.94 -4.57
CA ILE A 58 -2.39 -7.61 -3.22
C ILE A 58 -0.87 -7.75 -3.22
N ASP A 59 -0.34 -8.90 -3.65
CA ASP A 59 1.10 -9.19 -3.73
C ASP A 59 1.85 -8.14 -4.55
N THR A 60 1.34 -7.84 -5.75
CA THR A 60 1.93 -6.86 -6.65
C THR A 60 2.01 -5.49 -5.98
N THR A 61 0.91 -5.04 -5.36
CA THR A 61 0.84 -3.71 -4.73
C THR A 61 1.76 -3.62 -3.50
N ALA A 62 1.84 -4.69 -2.71
CA ALA A 62 2.71 -4.80 -1.54
C ALA A 62 4.19 -4.84 -1.94
N CYS A 63 4.56 -5.60 -2.97
CA CYS A 63 5.92 -5.67 -3.47
C CYS A 63 6.40 -4.30 -3.96
N LEU A 64 5.60 -3.57 -4.75
CA LEU A 64 5.96 -2.20 -5.16
C LEU A 64 6.18 -1.26 -3.96
N SER A 65 5.40 -1.43 -2.88
CA SER A 65 5.57 -0.63 -1.66
C SER A 65 6.88 -0.96 -0.95
N ALA A 66 7.23 -2.25 -0.87
CA ALA A 66 8.49 -2.72 -0.31
C ALA A 66 9.70 -2.26 -1.13
N GLU A 67 9.64 -2.36 -2.46
CA GLU A 67 10.72 -1.91 -3.35
C GLU A 67 10.97 -0.40 -3.25
N ARG A 68 9.91 0.41 -3.11
CA ARG A 68 10.06 1.86 -2.83
C ARG A 68 10.77 2.14 -1.52
N HIS A 69 10.58 1.28 -0.52
CA HIS A 69 11.26 1.42 0.76
C HIS A 69 12.71 0.92 0.71
N ALA A 70 12.95 -0.23 0.08
CA ALA A 70 14.25 -0.91 0.05
C ALA A 70 15.21 -0.33 -1.01
N GLY A 71 14.69 0.28 -2.08
CA GLY A 71 15.49 0.76 -3.20
C GLY A 71 16.08 -0.36 -4.07
N CYS A 72 15.59 -1.59 -3.92
CA CYS A 72 16.03 -2.77 -4.67
C CYS A 72 14.87 -3.76 -4.86
N PRO A 73 15.00 -4.73 -5.78
CA PRO A 73 13.98 -5.75 -6.01
C PRO A 73 13.66 -6.54 -4.73
N CYS A 74 12.38 -6.76 -4.47
CA CYS A 74 11.90 -7.47 -3.30
C CYS A 74 11.21 -8.78 -3.69
N VAL A 75 11.14 -9.71 -2.73
CA VAL A 75 10.41 -10.96 -2.86
C VAL A 75 9.46 -11.14 -1.69
N THR A 76 8.31 -11.75 -1.95
CA THR A 76 7.34 -12.07 -0.90
C THR A 76 7.80 -13.31 -0.14
N ALA A 77 8.21 -13.12 1.11
CA ALA A 77 8.64 -14.22 1.97
C ALA A 77 7.44 -15.00 2.55
N SER A 78 6.39 -14.30 2.94
CA SER A 78 5.16 -14.86 3.50
C SER A 78 4.00 -13.89 3.33
N MET A 79 2.79 -14.43 3.41
CA MET A 79 1.56 -13.68 3.63
C MET A 79 0.91 -14.22 4.91
N ASP A 80 0.46 -13.32 5.78
CA ASP A 80 -0.26 -13.68 6.99
C ASP A 80 -1.73 -14.05 6.68
N ASP A 81 -2.54 -14.26 7.72
CA ASP A 81 -3.94 -14.64 7.58
C ASP A 81 -4.77 -13.60 6.81
N ILE A 82 -5.57 -14.08 5.85
CA ILE A 82 -6.46 -13.27 5.02
C ILE A 82 -7.89 -13.76 5.19
N TYR A 83 -8.77 -12.85 5.60
CA TYR A 83 -10.19 -13.12 5.77
C TYR A 83 -11.01 -12.38 4.70
N PHE A 84 -11.94 -13.10 4.07
CA PHE A 84 -12.84 -12.54 3.07
C PHE A 84 -14.24 -12.38 3.67
N GLU A 85 -14.62 -11.13 3.95
CA GLU A 85 -15.95 -10.83 4.52
C GLU A 85 -17.05 -10.83 3.45
N HIS A 86 -16.70 -10.45 2.22
CA HIS A 86 -17.65 -10.26 1.13
C HIS A 86 -17.10 -10.81 -0.20
N THR A 87 -18.01 -11.30 -1.04
CA THR A 87 -17.70 -11.63 -2.43
C THR A 87 -17.68 -10.37 -3.29
N ILE A 88 -16.89 -10.39 -4.36
CA ILE A 88 -16.74 -9.28 -5.30
C ILE A 88 -17.19 -9.78 -6.67
N SER A 89 -18.11 -9.08 -7.32
CA SER A 89 -18.71 -9.46 -8.61
C SER A 89 -18.10 -8.71 -9.79
N VAL A 90 -18.29 -9.25 -11.00
CA VAL A 90 -17.96 -8.55 -12.26
C VAL A 90 -18.57 -7.16 -12.29
N GLY A 91 -17.80 -6.18 -12.77
CA GLY A 91 -18.21 -4.78 -12.88
C GLY A 91 -17.92 -3.94 -11.65
N GLN A 92 -17.55 -4.55 -10.52
CA GLN A 92 -17.10 -3.81 -9.34
C GLN A 92 -15.64 -3.37 -9.47
N VAL A 93 -15.26 -2.34 -8.71
CA VAL A 93 -13.89 -1.82 -8.66
C VAL A 93 -13.25 -2.20 -7.34
N VAL A 94 -12.07 -2.83 -7.40
CA VAL A 94 -11.25 -3.15 -6.23
C VAL A 94 -10.17 -2.09 -6.10
N ASN A 95 -10.14 -1.41 -4.94
CA ASN A 95 -9.10 -0.45 -4.58
C ASN A 95 -8.19 -1.07 -3.52
N ILE A 96 -6.91 -1.25 -3.86
CA ILE A 96 -5.90 -1.83 -2.98
C ILE A 96 -4.90 -0.74 -2.62
N LYS A 97 -4.62 -0.59 -1.33
CA LYS A 97 -3.60 0.34 -0.82
C LYS A 97 -2.58 -0.44 -0.02
N ALA A 98 -1.31 -0.26 -0.31
CA ALA A 98 -0.21 -0.86 0.43
C ALA A 98 0.77 0.22 0.89
N LYS A 99 1.34 0.05 2.08
CA LYS A 99 2.41 0.88 2.63
C LYS A 99 3.29 0.04 3.54
N VAL A 100 4.55 0.40 3.68
CA VAL A 100 5.44 -0.24 4.65
C VAL A 100 5.08 0.28 6.04
N ASN A 101 4.69 -0.64 6.93
CA ASN A 101 4.34 -0.31 8.32
C ASN A 101 5.54 -0.41 9.27
N ARG A 102 6.50 -1.29 8.98
CA ARG A 102 7.67 -1.53 9.83
C ARG A 102 8.85 -1.99 8.97
N ALA A 103 10.04 -1.50 9.30
CA ALA A 103 11.30 -1.94 8.74
C ALA A 103 12.32 -2.12 9.87
N PHE A 104 13.25 -3.05 9.70
CA PHE A 104 14.27 -3.38 10.68
C PHE A 104 15.64 -3.13 10.06
N ASN A 105 16.56 -2.61 10.87
CA ASN A 105 17.96 -2.38 10.53
C ASN A 105 18.81 -3.00 11.64
#